data_AF-A0A7W0F625-F1
#
_entry.id   AF-A0A7W0F625-F1
#
_cell.length_a   1.000
_cell.length_b   1.000
_cell.length_c   1.000
_cell.angle_alpha   90.00
_cell.angle_beta   90.00
_cell.angle_gamma   90.00
#
_symmetry.space_group_name_H-M   'P 1'
#
loop_
_entity.id
_entity.type
_entity.pdbx_description
1 polymer ?
#
loop_
_entity_poly.entity_id
_entity_poly.type
_entity_poly.pdbx_seq_one_letter_code
_entity_poly.pdbx_strand_id
1 'polypeptide(L)'
;GSSLDPLEIFIRSKMTDVIGAVKKHHGRILASFREIPVVCLAEAKRLAETITNKGIGGILLIGEPNKPLLEIPVGIDKVGVVVVGGLNPIAAIEESDIQTVSKAMSTLYEYSKLKDFKEILGGVYEKT
;
A
#
# COMPACT_ATOMS: atom_id res chain seq x y z
N GLY A 1 -10.68 6.84 16.93
CA GLY A 1 -9.29 6.43 16.71
C GLY A 1 -9.02 5.22 17.56
N SER A 2 -8.35 4.20 17.00
CA SER A 2 -7.93 2.99 17.71
C SER A 2 -6.42 3.07 17.97
N SER A 3 -5.96 2.56 19.11
CA SER A 3 -4.51 2.43 19.41
C SER A 3 -3.84 1.29 18.64
N LEU A 4 -4.64 0.44 17.98
CA LEU A 4 -4.17 -0.66 17.14
C LEU A 4 -4.33 -0.27 15.67
N ASP A 5 -3.26 -0.45 14.90
CA ASP A 5 -3.28 -0.31 13.44
C ASP A 5 -4.12 -1.45 12.83
N PRO A 6 -5.19 -1.14 12.08
CA PRO A 6 -6.00 -2.17 11.43
C PRO A 6 -5.20 -3.14 10.55
N LEU A 7 -4.12 -2.66 9.91
CA LEU A 7 -3.27 -3.49 9.08
C LEU A 7 -2.53 -4.56 9.89
N GLU A 8 -2.06 -4.21 11.09
CA GLU A 8 -1.40 -5.16 12.00
C GLU A 8 -2.38 -6.25 12.46
N ILE A 9 -3.63 -5.87 12.75
CA ILE A 9 -4.68 -6.82 13.12
C ILE A 9 -4.93 -7.80 11.98
N PHE A 10 -5.10 -7.32 10.75
CA PHE A 10 -5.37 -8.18 9.61
C PHE A 10 -4.24 -9.18 9.33
N ILE A 11 -2.98 -8.76 9.50
CA ILE A 11 -1.81 -9.64 9.37
C ILE A 11 -1.84 -10.73 10.44
N ARG A 12 -1.95 -10.35 11.72
CA ARG A 12 -1.95 -11.30 12.84
C ARG A 12 -3.14 -12.26 12.82
N SER A 13 -4.27 -11.81 12.29
CA SER A 13 -5.46 -12.64 12.09
C SER A 13 -5.36 -13.54 10.85
N LYS A 14 -4.21 -13.60 10.17
CA LYS A 14 -3.97 -14.39 8.95
C LYS A 14 -5.00 -14.11 7.85
N MET A 15 -5.43 -12.84 7.71
CA MET A 15 -6.46 -12.43 6.75
C MET A 15 -5.88 -12.04 5.37
N THR A 16 -4.56 -11.99 5.24
CA THR A 16 -3.87 -11.65 3.99
C THR A 16 -3.52 -12.90 3.18
N ASP A 17 -3.31 -12.69 1.88
CA ASP A 17 -2.70 -13.66 0.95
C ASP A 17 -1.96 -12.86 -0.13
N VAL A 18 -0.89 -12.18 0.29
CA VAL A 18 -0.03 -11.35 -0.55
C VAL A 18 0.80 -12.23 -1.48
N ILE A 19 1.31 -13.36 -0.99
CA ILE A 19 2.07 -14.31 -1.81
C ILE A 19 1.19 -14.87 -2.94
N GLY A 20 -0.06 -15.24 -2.66
CA GLY A 20 -1.02 -15.66 -3.67
C GLY A 20 -1.31 -14.55 -4.68
N ALA A 21 -1.53 -13.31 -4.22
CA ALA A 21 -1.74 -12.17 -5.10
C ALA A 21 -0.58 -11.97 -6.10
N VAL A 22 0.66 -12.13 -5.64
CA VAL A 22 1.85 -11.98 -6.49
C VAL A 22 2.08 -13.19 -7.41
N LYS A 23 2.01 -14.42 -6.89
CA LYS A 23 2.38 -15.63 -7.64
C LYS A 23 1.27 -16.20 -8.50
N LYS A 24 0.01 -16.03 -8.09
CA LYS A 24 -1.16 -16.68 -8.68
C LYS A 24 -2.17 -15.67 -9.24
N HIS A 25 -1.87 -14.37 -9.15
CA HIS A 25 -2.80 -13.29 -9.50
C HIS A 25 -4.15 -13.38 -8.76
N HIS A 26 -4.16 -14.05 -7.60
CA HIS A 26 -5.35 -14.24 -6.78
C HIS A 26 -4.93 -14.31 -5.32
N GLY A 27 -5.44 -13.38 -4.52
CA GLY A 27 -5.08 -13.24 -3.12
C GLY A 27 -5.65 -11.97 -2.52
N ARG A 28 -5.26 -11.67 -1.27
CA ARG A 28 -5.77 -10.53 -0.50
C ARG A 28 -4.59 -9.68 -0.05
N ILE A 29 -4.53 -8.45 -0.55
CA ILE A 29 -3.54 -7.46 -0.11
C ILE A 29 -4.20 -6.44 0.81
N LEU A 30 -3.38 -5.84 1.66
CA LEU A 30 -3.76 -4.70 2.47
C LEU A 30 -3.83 -3.45 1.62
N ALA A 31 -4.87 -2.64 1.81
CA ALA A 31 -5.00 -1.32 1.23
C ALA A 31 -5.77 -0.39 2.16
N SER A 32 -5.53 0.90 2.01
CA SER A 32 -6.31 1.96 2.64
C SER A 32 -7.19 2.64 1.62
N PHE A 33 -8.39 3.00 2.03
CA PHE A 33 -9.32 3.80 1.24
C PHE A 33 -9.31 5.24 1.74
N ARG A 34 -9.20 6.19 0.82
CA ARG A 34 -9.22 7.62 1.10
C ARG A 34 -10.21 8.28 0.17
N GLU A 35 -10.76 9.41 0.58
CA GLU A 35 -11.55 10.26 -0.29
C GLU A 35 -10.86 11.61 -0.46
N ILE A 36 -10.93 12.17 -1.65
CA ILE A 36 -10.50 13.54 -1.95
C ILE A 36 -11.66 14.32 -2.58
N PRO A 37 -11.71 15.66 -2.44
CA PRO A 37 -12.68 16.48 -3.15
C PRO A 37 -12.52 16.35 -4.67
N VAL A 38 -13.62 16.40 -5.42
CA VAL A 38 -13.61 16.31 -6.90
C VAL A 38 -12.74 17.41 -7.53
N VAL A 39 -12.75 18.61 -6.95
CA VAL A 39 -11.92 19.73 -7.42
C VAL A 39 -10.41 19.45 -7.36
N CYS A 40 -9.99 18.50 -6.50
CA CYS A 40 -8.59 18.11 -6.36
C CYS A 40 -8.18 17.00 -7.33
N LEU A 41 -9.10 16.39 -8.09
CA LEU A 41 -8.84 15.18 -8.86
C LEU A 41 -7.70 15.33 -9.88
N ALA A 42 -7.73 16.41 -10.66
CA ALA A 42 -6.71 16.65 -11.69
C ALA A 42 -5.32 16.82 -11.07
N GLU A 43 -5.24 17.61 -10.00
CA GLU A 43 -3.99 17.86 -9.29
C GLU A 43 -3.48 16.61 -8.56
N ALA A 44 -4.39 15.84 -7.94
CA ALA A 44 -4.04 14.58 -7.30
C ALA A 44 -3.45 13.57 -8.29
N LYS A 45 -4.00 13.47 -9.51
CA LYS A 45 -3.42 12.64 -10.58
C LYS A 45 -2.02 13.11 -10.99
N ARG A 46 -1.85 14.42 -11.20
CA ARG A 46 -0.54 15.02 -11.55
C ARG A 46 0.51 14.77 -10.47
N LEU A 47 0.14 14.93 -9.20
CA LEU A 47 1.02 14.67 -8.06
C LEU A 47 1.34 13.19 -7.94
N ALA A 48 0.35 12.30 -8.13
CA ALA A 48 0.53 10.85 -8.11
C ALA A 48 1.58 10.40 -9.13
N GLU A 49 1.53 10.92 -10.35
CA GLU A 49 2.54 10.66 -11.38
C GLU A 49 3.91 11.20 -10.97
N THR A 50 3.96 12.42 -10.43
CA THR A 50 5.20 13.06 -9.99
C THR A 50 5.91 12.27 -8.89
N ILE A 51 5.19 11.81 -7.87
CA ILE A 51 5.77 11.03 -6.77
C ILE A 51 6.16 9.62 -7.20
N THR A 52 5.38 9.00 -8.10
CA THR A 52 5.69 7.70 -8.67
C THR A 52 6.99 7.74 -9.46
N ASN A 53 7.21 8.79 -10.26
CA ASN A 53 8.47 9.01 -10.99
C ASN A 53 9.67 9.26 -10.06
N LYS A 54 9.43 9.64 -8.80
CA LYS A 54 10.46 9.76 -7.76
C LYS A 54 10.60 8.48 -6.91
N GLY A 55 10.01 7.36 -7.34
CA GLY A 55 10.09 6.08 -6.63
C GLY A 55 9.15 5.95 -5.42
N ILE A 56 8.25 6.91 -5.20
CA ILE A 56 7.23 6.85 -4.16
C ILE A 56 5.91 6.49 -4.82
N GLY A 57 5.66 5.18 -4.94
CA GLY A 57 4.41 4.63 -5.46
C GLY A 57 3.40 4.29 -4.36
N GLY A 58 2.33 3.59 -4.74
CA GLY A 58 1.39 2.98 -3.81
C GLY A 58 -0.07 3.31 -4.07
N ILE A 59 -0.39 4.32 -4.90
CA ILE A 59 -1.76 4.53 -5.35
C ILE A 59 -2.10 3.41 -6.34
N LEU A 60 -3.08 2.58 -5.98
CA LEU A 60 -3.54 1.45 -6.78
C LEU A 60 -4.61 1.90 -7.77
N LEU A 61 -5.59 2.66 -7.29
CA LEU A 61 -6.75 3.12 -8.07
C LEU A 61 -7.16 4.53 -7.62
N ILE A 62 -7.59 5.33 -8.59
CA ILE A 62 -8.32 6.58 -8.37
C ILE A 62 -9.67 6.41 -9.09
N GLY A 63 -10.76 6.57 -8.36
CA GLY A 63 -12.11 6.41 -8.87
C GLY A 63 -12.59 7.59 -9.71
N GLU A 64 -13.88 7.54 -10.03
CA GLU A 64 -14.58 8.64 -10.69
C GLU A 64 -15.36 9.49 -9.66
N PRO A 65 -15.63 10.78 -9.96
CA PRO A 65 -16.47 11.64 -9.13
C PRO A 65 -17.81 11.00 -8.78
N ASN A 66 -18.18 11.02 -7.50
CA ASN A 66 -19.48 10.58 -7.00
C ASN A 66 -19.84 9.12 -7.31
N LYS A 67 -18.86 8.29 -7.68
CA LYS A 67 -19.07 6.87 -7.98
C LYS A 67 -18.41 5.98 -6.93
N PRO A 68 -19.06 4.87 -6.52
CA PRO A 68 -18.42 3.85 -5.70
C PRO A 68 -17.13 3.33 -6.35
N LEU A 69 -16.15 2.95 -5.53
CA LEU A 69 -14.90 2.36 -5.97
C LEU A 69 -14.64 1.08 -5.16
N LEU A 70 -14.49 -0.05 -5.85
CA LEU A 70 -14.41 -1.38 -5.23
C LEU A 70 -15.59 -1.66 -4.27
N GLU A 71 -16.81 -1.31 -4.71
CA GLU A 71 -18.05 -1.44 -3.93
C GLU A 71 -18.11 -0.58 -2.65
N ILE A 72 -17.07 0.22 -2.38
CA ILE A 72 -17.06 1.19 -1.29
C ILE A 72 -17.78 2.46 -1.76
N PRO A 73 -18.85 2.89 -1.08
CA PRO A 73 -19.56 4.12 -1.44
C PRO A 73 -18.65 5.34 -1.24
N VAL A 74 -18.74 6.28 -2.18
CA VAL A 74 -18.00 7.56 -2.15
C VAL A 74 -19.00 8.69 -1.90
N GLY A 75 -18.63 9.63 -1.03
CA GLY A 75 -19.47 10.79 -0.71
C GLY A 75 -19.70 11.73 -1.91
N ILE A 76 -20.73 12.58 -1.77
CA ILE A 76 -21.01 13.65 -2.73
C ILE A 76 -19.82 14.62 -2.80
N ASP A 77 -19.50 15.06 -4.01
CA ASP A 77 -18.37 15.91 -4.39
C ASP A 77 -17.01 15.35 -4.00
N LYS A 78 -16.90 14.01 -3.95
CA LYS A 78 -15.66 13.29 -3.66
C LYS A 78 -15.30 12.25 -4.71
N VAL A 79 -14.04 11.80 -4.63
CA VAL A 79 -13.45 10.72 -5.40
C VAL A 79 -12.77 9.75 -4.44
N GLY A 80 -13.02 8.45 -4.60
CA GLY A 80 -12.33 7.39 -3.87
C GLY A 80 -10.90 7.16 -4.39
N VAL A 81 -9.96 6.90 -3.49
CA VAL A 81 -8.56 6.60 -3.77
C VAL A 81 -8.14 5.39 -2.96
N VAL A 82 -7.61 4.38 -3.63
CA VAL A 82 -7.10 3.15 -3.01
C VAL A 82 -5.58 3.22 -2.99
N VAL A 83 -5.00 3.09 -1.81
CA VAL A 83 -3.54 3.11 -1.61
C VAL A 83 -3.11 1.78 -0.98
N VAL A 84 -2.18 1.08 -1.63
CA VAL A 84 -1.59 -0.18 -1.15
C VAL A 84 -0.98 0.01 0.24
N GLY A 85 -1.23 -0.94 1.14
CA GLY A 85 -0.69 -0.92 2.49
C GLY A 85 0.82 -1.13 2.51
N GLY A 86 1.54 -0.26 3.22
CA GLY A 86 3.00 -0.36 3.37
C GLY A 86 3.48 -1.61 4.12
N LEU A 87 2.57 -2.32 4.81
CA LEU A 87 2.86 -3.56 5.53
C LEU A 87 2.63 -4.83 4.69
N ASN A 88 2.28 -4.74 3.41
CA ASN A 88 2.16 -5.92 2.55
C ASN A 88 3.43 -6.78 2.47
N PRO A 89 4.66 -6.22 2.43
CA PRO A 89 5.87 -7.03 2.52
C PRO A 89 5.99 -7.81 3.84
N ILE A 90 5.56 -7.21 4.95
CA ILE A 90 5.53 -7.87 6.27
C ILE A 90 4.48 -8.97 6.30
N ALA A 91 3.30 -8.73 5.72
CA ALA A 91 2.26 -9.74 5.56
C ALA A 91 2.76 -10.98 4.79
N ALA A 92 3.50 -10.77 3.69
CA ALA A 92 4.10 -11.87 2.93
C ALA A 92 5.14 -12.67 3.74
N ILE A 93 5.88 -12.03 4.65
CA ILE A 93 6.81 -12.72 5.55
C ILE A 93 6.02 -13.60 6.55
N GLU A 94 4.96 -13.07 7.15
CA GLU A 94 4.13 -13.84 8.10
C GLU A 94 3.38 -15.00 7.42
N GLU A 95 2.94 -14.83 6.18
CA GLU A 95 2.36 -15.90 5.35
C GLU A 95 3.34 -17.06 5.08
N SER A 96 4.65 -16.84 5.30
CA SER A 96 5.71 -17.86 5.24
C SER A 96 6.06 -18.44 6.62
N ASP A 97 5.16 -18.30 7.60
CA ASP A 97 5.30 -18.76 9.00
C ASP A 97 6.45 -18.12 9.78
N ILE A 98 6.91 -16.94 9.35
CA ILE A 98 7.92 -16.15 10.07
C ILE A 98 7.21 -15.05 10.87
N GLN A 99 7.20 -15.17 12.19
CA GLN A 99 6.55 -14.17 13.05
C GLN A 99 7.27 -12.82 13.00
N THR A 100 6.51 -11.74 12.88
CA THR A 100 7.05 -10.38 12.86
C THR A 100 6.46 -9.52 13.99
N VAL A 101 7.16 -8.43 14.31
CA VAL A 101 6.65 -7.40 15.21
C VAL A 101 6.69 -6.07 14.46
N SER A 102 5.52 -5.59 14.04
CA SER A 102 5.35 -4.25 13.50
C SER A 102 4.95 -3.30 14.63
N LYS A 103 5.44 -2.06 14.59
CA LYS A 103 5.03 -0.99 15.51
C LYS A 103 4.63 0.23 14.69
N ALA A 104 3.35 0.59 14.74
CA ALA A 104 2.82 1.74 14.02
C ALA A 104 3.50 3.05 14.45
N MET A 105 3.77 3.92 13.46
CA MET A 105 4.21 5.32 13.62
C MET A 105 5.28 5.55 14.73
N SER A 106 6.35 4.77 14.74
CA SER A 106 7.38 4.89 15.77
C SER A 106 8.53 5.84 15.43
N THR A 107 8.66 6.30 14.17
CA THR A 107 9.83 7.08 13.73
C THR A 107 9.58 7.87 12.45
N LEU A 108 10.19 9.06 12.37
CA LEU A 108 10.43 9.80 11.14
C LEU A 108 11.80 9.38 10.57
N TYR A 109 11.83 8.90 9.33
CA TYR A 109 13.06 8.45 8.68
C TYR A 109 13.35 9.28 7.43
N GLU A 110 14.62 9.63 7.22
CA GLU A 110 15.04 10.42 6.06
C GLU A 110 14.99 9.58 4.79
N TYR A 111 14.28 10.09 3.77
CA TYR A 111 14.15 9.42 2.47
C TYR A 111 15.51 9.16 1.81
N SER A 112 16.46 10.08 1.94
CA SER A 112 17.83 9.95 1.39
C SER A 112 18.64 8.80 2.00
N LYS A 113 18.21 8.26 3.15
CA LYS A 113 18.84 7.11 3.81
C LYS A 113 18.18 5.79 3.44
N LEU A 114 17.08 5.81 2.68
CA LEU A 114 16.48 4.60 2.12
C LEU A 114 17.30 4.12 0.93
N LYS A 115 17.34 2.80 0.75
CA LYS A 115 17.99 2.17 -0.40
C LYS A 115 16.94 1.67 -1.37
N ASP A 116 17.20 1.78 -2.66
CA ASP A 116 16.35 1.15 -3.66
C ASP A 116 16.45 -0.37 -3.48
N PHE A 117 15.30 -1.04 -3.46
CA PHE A 117 15.22 -2.48 -3.32
C PHE A 117 15.99 -3.22 -4.43
N LYS A 118 16.07 -2.65 -5.63
CA LYS A 118 16.83 -3.21 -6.76
C LYS A 118 18.33 -3.27 -6.49
N GLU A 119 18.88 -2.28 -5.77
CA GLU A 119 20.29 -2.29 -5.36
C GLU A 119 20.59 -3.44 -4.39
N ILE A 120 19.62 -3.78 -3.55
CA ILE A 120 19.74 -4.89 -2.59
C ILE A 120 19.64 -6.24 -3.32
N LEU A 121 18.71 -6.39 -4.26
CA LEU A 121 18.54 -7.62 -5.04
C LEU A 121 19.67 -7.87 -6.06
N GLY A 122 20.27 -6.82 -6.61
CA GLY A 122 21.36 -6.93 -7.60
C GLY A 122 22.55 -7.75 -7.10
N GLY A 123 22.84 -7.71 -5.80
CA GLY A 123 23.90 -8.54 -5.17
C GLY A 123 23.53 -10.01 -4.96
N VAL A 124 22.27 -10.40 -5.18
CA VAL A 124 21.77 -11.78 -4.99
C VAL A 124 21.78 -12.57 -6.30
N TYR A 125 21.75 -11.89 -7.45
CA TYR A 125 21.68 -12.54 -8.78
C TYR A 125 23.03 -12.67 -9.52
N GLU A 126 24.14 -12.11 -9.00
CA GLU A 126 25.49 -12.33 -9.56
C GLU A 126 26.16 -13.64 -9.12
N LYS A 127 25.43 -14.56 -8.47
CA LYS A 127 25.96 -15.85 -7.96
C LYS A 127 25.26 -17.11 -8.45
N THR A 128 24.47 -17.05 -9.52
CA THR A 128 23.95 -18.27 -10.20
C THR A 128 24.26 -18.18 -11.69
#